data_AF-A0A1V2I5L4-F1
#
_entry.id   AF-A0A1V2I5L4-F1
#
_cell.length_a   1.000
_cell.length_b   1.000
_cell.length_c   1.000
_cell.angle_alpha   90.00
_cell.angle_beta   90.00
_cell.angle_gamma   90.00
#
_symmetry.space_group_name_H-M   'P 1'
#
loop_
_entity.id
_entity.type
_entity.pdbx_description
1 polymer ?
#
loop_
_entity_poly.entity_id
_entity_poly.type
_entity_poly.pdbx_seq_one_letter_code
_entity_poly.pdbx_strand_id
1 'polypeptide(L)'
;MREIGAAAAARFGYVSGSEVVTNLVNLPDGRVVRGTRLMRGNTARHAATEIASRISSRGGDISRIVTDGDLIYIASASETERREIFRAAMTLLAQGHAGTATLDFWLRAAYLLFQAPRKKRGADATIRTFLIAAGACLLEYLPRLIHDIDLLAYVQTEAQFVDELRTAQDSAGSLL
;
A
#
# COMPACT_ATOMS: atom_id res chain seq x y z
N MET A 1 11.63 0.42 10.45
CA MET A 1 11.14 -0.97 10.74
C MET A 1 10.40 -1.13 12.07
N ARG A 2 10.96 -0.80 13.26
CA ARG A 2 10.23 -0.97 14.55
C ARG A 2 8.89 -0.21 14.59
N GLU A 3 8.85 0.98 14.02
CA GLU A 3 7.65 1.82 13.95
C GLU A 3 6.56 1.23 13.04
N ILE A 4 6.92 0.64 11.89
CA ILE A 4 5.97 -0.04 10.99
C ILE A 4 5.35 -1.26 11.66
N GLY A 5 6.15 -2.06 12.38
CA GLY A 5 5.63 -3.21 13.13
C GLY A 5 4.62 -2.79 14.20
N ALA A 6 4.93 -1.71 14.94
CA ALA A 6 4.02 -1.14 15.92
C ALA A 6 2.73 -0.59 15.28
N ALA A 7 2.85 0.13 14.15
CA ALA A 7 1.69 0.63 13.41
C ALA A 7 0.80 -0.52 12.91
N ALA A 8 1.39 -1.58 12.37
CA ALA A 8 0.67 -2.78 11.94
C ALA A 8 -0.03 -3.48 13.13
N ALA A 9 0.63 -3.58 14.28
CA ALA A 9 0.04 -4.17 15.47
C ALA A 9 -1.14 -3.34 16.01
N ALA A 10 -1.00 -2.00 16.02
CA ALA A 10 -2.05 -1.08 16.47
C ALA A 10 -3.36 -1.24 15.69
N ARG A 11 -3.29 -1.60 14.39
CA ARG A 11 -4.47 -1.86 13.55
C ARG A 11 -5.40 -2.93 14.13
N PHE A 12 -4.85 -3.94 14.79
CA PHE A 12 -5.63 -5.01 15.41
C PHE A 12 -6.26 -4.58 16.75
N GLY A 13 -5.77 -3.51 17.39
CA GLY A 13 -6.36 -2.96 18.60
C GLY A 13 -7.76 -2.38 18.38
N TYR A 14 -8.05 -1.92 17.15
CA TYR A 14 -9.36 -1.36 16.78
C TYR A 14 -10.41 -2.42 16.43
N VAL A 15 -10.00 -3.68 16.23
CA VAL A 15 -10.89 -4.79 15.84
C VAL A 15 -10.66 -5.97 16.78
N SER A 16 -11.25 -5.88 17.97
CA SER A 16 -11.08 -6.88 19.02
C SER A 16 -11.39 -8.30 18.52
N GLY A 17 -10.54 -9.26 18.87
CA GLY A 17 -10.68 -10.67 18.49
C GLY A 17 -10.38 -11.00 17.03
N SER A 18 -10.18 -10.02 16.13
CA SER A 18 -9.88 -10.33 14.73
C SER A 18 -8.42 -10.74 14.52
N GLU A 19 -8.22 -11.79 13.72
CA GLU A 19 -6.91 -12.16 13.18
C GLU A 19 -6.63 -11.52 11.81
N VAL A 20 -7.61 -10.84 11.21
CA VAL A 20 -7.47 -10.18 9.91
C VAL A 20 -8.00 -8.75 9.97
N VAL A 21 -7.16 -7.78 9.60
CA VAL A 21 -7.58 -6.40 9.35
C VAL A 21 -7.46 -6.12 7.87
N THR A 22 -8.48 -5.51 7.29
CA THR A 22 -8.52 -5.17 5.87
C THR A 22 -8.50 -3.66 5.71
N ASN A 23 -7.64 -3.13 4.85
CA ASN A 23 -7.72 -1.73 4.47
C ASN A 23 -8.98 -1.53 3.63
N LEU A 24 -9.89 -0.70 4.10
CA LEU A 24 -11.02 -0.24 3.29
C LEU A 24 -10.53 0.92 2.43
N VAL A 25 -10.79 0.85 1.13
CA VAL A 25 -10.28 1.77 0.12
C VAL A 25 -11.46 2.50 -0.52
N ASN A 26 -11.46 3.84 -0.44
CA ASN A 26 -12.50 4.65 -1.05
C ASN A 26 -12.15 4.92 -2.51
N LEU A 27 -13.04 4.53 -3.41
CA LEU A 27 -12.91 4.80 -4.82
C LEU A 27 -13.46 6.20 -5.15
N PRO A 28 -12.99 6.84 -6.24
CA PRO A 28 -13.47 8.16 -6.66
C PRO A 28 -14.97 8.22 -6.98
N ASP A 29 -15.59 7.07 -7.29
CA ASP A 29 -17.02 6.91 -7.55
C ASP A 29 -17.87 6.76 -6.28
N GLY A 30 -17.26 6.89 -5.10
CA GLY A 30 -17.91 6.77 -3.80
C GLY A 30 -18.04 5.33 -3.28
N ARG A 31 -17.67 4.31 -4.06
CA ARG A 31 -17.66 2.93 -3.58
C ARG A 31 -16.51 2.69 -2.61
N VAL A 32 -16.72 1.71 -1.72
CA VAL A 32 -15.67 1.20 -0.82
C VAL A 32 -15.35 -0.23 -1.20
N VAL A 33 -14.08 -0.53 -1.43
CA VAL A 33 -13.59 -1.87 -1.77
C VAL A 33 -12.53 -2.33 -0.76
N ARG A 34 -12.26 -3.63 -0.71
CA ARG A 34 -11.23 -4.18 0.18
C ARG A 34 -9.87 -4.10 -0.50
N GLY A 35 -8.92 -3.48 0.19
CA GLY A 35 -7.51 -3.40 -0.17
C GLY A 35 -6.69 -4.52 0.45
N THR A 36 -5.43 -4.20 0.72
CA THR A 36 -4.48 -5.08 1.41
C THR A 36 -5.00 -5.50 2.79
N ARG A 37 -4.64 -6.72 3.17
CA ARG A 37 -5.00 -7.32 4.46
C ARG A 37 -3.76 -7.56 5.29
N LEU A 38 -3.87 -7.22 6.57
CA LEU A 38 -2.95 -7.63 7.63
C LEU A 38 -3.52 -8.87 8.31
N MET A 39 -2.69 -9.87 8.52
CA MET A 39 -3.04 -11.12 9.20
C MET A 39 -2.13 -11.28 10.41
N ARG A 40 -2.65 -11.81 11.51
CA ARG A 40 -1.86 -12.20 12.69
C ARG A 40 -2.24 -13.60 13.17
N GLY A 41 -1.55 -14.09 14.20
CA GLY A 41 -1.95 -15.31 14.91
C GLY A 41 -1.97 -16.54 14.01
N ASN A 42 -3.01 -17.37 14.15
CA ASN A 42 -3.15 -18.61 13.37
C ASN A 42 -3.31 -18.33 11.88
N THR A 43 -4.05 -17.30 11.51
CA THR A 43 -4.23 -16.91 10.11
C THR A 43 -2.89 -16.54 9.44
N ALA A 44 -2.05 -15.76 10.11
CA ALA A 44 -0.71 -15.43 9.61
C ALA A 44 0.18 -16.67 9.48
N ARG A 45 0.17 -17.56 10.48
CA ARG A 45 0.94 -18.82 10.45
C ARG A 45 0.51 -19.71 9.29
N HIS A 46 -0.78 -19.89 9.06
CA HIS A 46 -1.28 -20.66 7.92
C HIS A 46 -0.83 -20.07 6.57
N ALA A 47 -0.93 -18.74 6.41
CA ALA A 47 -0.45 -18.07 5.20
C ALA A 47 1.05 -18.24 4.99
N ALA A 48 1.86 -18.14 6.06
CA ALA A 48 3.30 -18.36 6.00
C ALA A 48 3.64 -19.80 5.58
N THR A 49 2.99 -20.80 6.17
CA THR A 49 3.15 -22.22 5.80
C THR A 49 2.77 -22.48 4.35
N GLU A 50 1.67 -21.93 3.85
CA GLU A 50 1.26 -22.07 2.45
C GLU A 50 2.31 -21.47 1.49
N ILE A 51 2.91 -20.34 1.87
CA ILE A 51 3.92 -19.66 1.06
C ILE A 51 5.24 -20.43 1.09
N ALA A 52 5.67 -20.91 2.25
CA ALA A 52 6.82 -21.78 2.39
C ALA A 52 6.67 -23.05 1.53
N SER A 53 5.50 -23.71 1.61
CA SER A 53 5.19 -24.88 0.79
C SER A 53 5.29 -24.60 -0.71
N ARG A 54 4.72 -23.47 -1.19
CA ARG A 54 4.80 -23.07 -2.60
C ARG A 54 6.20 -22.69 -3.08
N ILE A 55 7.04 -22.15 -2.21
CA ILE A 55 8.43 -21.81 -2.54
C ILE A 55 9.26 -23.10 -2.60
N SER A 56 9.12 -23.95 -1.59
CA SER A 56 9.78 -25.25 -1.52
C SER A 56 9.43 -26.15 -2.72
N SER A 57 8.16 -26.23 -3.12
CA SER A 57 7.73 -27.03 -4.28
C SER A 57 8.30 -26.56 -5.62
N ARG A 58 8.88 -25.36 -5.67
CA ARG A 58 9.59 -24.81 -6.84
C ARG A 58 11.11 -24.88 -6.71
N GLY A 59 11.62 -25.59 -5.70
CA GLY A 59 13.05 -25.68 -5.39
C GLY A 59 13.63 -24.41 -4.77
N GLY A 60 12.80 -23.52 -4.22
CA GLY A 60 13.25 -22.28 -3.59
C GLY A 60 13.68 -22.46 -2.13
N ASP A 61 14.61 -21.61 -1.69
CA ASP A 61 15.07 -21.54 -0.30
C ASP A 61 14.00 -20.93 0.62
N ILE A 62 13.59 -21.69 1.64
CA ILE A 62 12.59 -21.29 2.65
C ILE A 62 13.22 -20.81 3.96
N SER A 63 14.55 -20.86 4.12
CA SER A 63 15.25 -20.50 5.37
C SER A 63 15.03 -19.05 5.80
N ARG A 64 14.61 -18.20 4.86
CA ARG A 64 14.32 -16.78 5.07
C ARG A 64 12.85 -16.48 5.39
N ILE A 65 11.99 -17.50 5.45
CA ILE A 65 10.58 -17.32 5.75
C ILE A 65 10.40 -17.46 7.26
N VAL A 66 10.05 -16.35 7.91
CA VAL A 66 9.71 -16.33 9.34
C VAL A 66 8.34 -16.97 9.52
N THR A 67 8.26 -18.03 10.33
CA THR A 67 7.02 -18.76 10.62
C THR A 67 6.65 -18.75 12.11
N ASP A 68 7.50 -18.16 12.96
CA ASP A 68 7.36 -18.08 14.41
C ASP A 68 7.26 -16.63 14.90
N GLY A 69 7.05 -16.47 16.21
CA GLY A 69 6.90 -15.17 16.88
C GLY A 69 5.56 -14.45 16.62
N ASP A 70 5.54 -13.16 16.92
CA ASP A 70 4.40 -12.25 16.69
C ASP A 70 4.34 -11.83 15.21
N LEU A 71 4.09 -12.81 14.35
CA LEU A 71 4.08 -12.64 12.91
C LEU A 71 2.86 -11.82 12.46
N ILE A 72 3.12 -10.72 11.76
CA ILE A 72 2.12 -10.02 10.95
C ILE A 72 2.42 -10.28 9.48
N TYR A 73 1.45 -10.89 8.79
CA TYR A 73 1.56 -11.21 7.37
C TYR A 73 0.70 -10.26 6.54
N ILE A 74 1.21 -9.84 5.37
CA ILE A 74 0.52 -8.94 4.45
C ILE A 74 0.05 -9.72 3.24
N ALA A 75 -1.23 -9.58 2.88
CA ALA A 75 -1.80 -10.15 1.67
C ALA A 75 -2.49 -9.08 0.84
N SER A 76 -2.19 -9.03 -0.46
CA SER A 76 -2.87 -8.13 -1.38
C SER A 76 -4.38 -8.43 -1.46
N ALA A 77 -5.14 -7.45 -1.93
CA ALA A 77 -6.55 -7.61 -2.26
C ALA A 77 -6.80 -8.70 -3.32
N SER A 78 -8.04 -9.14 -3.46
CA SER A 78 -8.42 -10.06 -4.54
C SER A 78 -8.09 -9.48 -5.92
N GLU A 79 -7.97 -10.32 -6.94
CA GLU A 79 -7.67 -9.82 -8.29
C GLU A 79 -8.74 -8.83 -8.79
N THR A 80 -10.02 -9.10 -8.53
CA THR A 80 -11.12 -8.21 -8.89
C THR A 80 -10.96 -6.85 -8.23
N GLU A 81 -10.77 -6.81 -6.91
CA GLU A 81 -10.59 -5.56 -6.15
C GLU A 81 -9.33 -4.81 -6.60
N ARG A 82 -8.20 -5.50 -6.82
CA ARG A 82 -6.97 -4.85 -7.33
C ARG A 82 -7.19 -4.19 -8.69
N ARG A 83 -7.94 -4.81 -9.60
CA ARG A 83 -8.24 -4.19 -10.90
C ARG A 83 -9.10 -2.94 -10.74
N GLU A 84 -10.06 -2.95 -9.81
CA GLU A 84 -10.89 -1.77 -9.53
C GLU A 84 -10.09 -0.63 -8.89
N ILE A 85 -9.30 -0.93 -7.87
CA ILE A 85 -8.43 0.02 -7.19
C ILE A 85 -7.41 0.62 -8.18
N PHE A 86 -6.77 -0.21 -9.02
CA PHE A 86 -5.82 0.26 -10.03
C PHE A 86 -6.50 1.21 -11.04
N ARG A 87 -7.69 0.85 -11.54
CA ARG A 87 -8.44 1.70 -12.46
C ARG A 87 -8.77 3.04 -11.81
N ALA A 88 -9.22 3.03 -10.55
CA ALA A 88 -9.49 4.23 -9.79
C ALA A 88 -8.25 5.12 -9.63
N ALA A 89 -7.07 4.53 -9.39
CA ALA A 89 -5.82 5.28 -9.34
C ALA A 89 -5.52 5.98 -10.68
N MET A 90 -5.71 5.29 -11.81
CA MET A 90 -5.52 5.89 -13.13
C MET A 90 -6.54 7.00 -13.41
N THR A 91 -7.79 6.83 -13.00
CA THR A 91 -8.83 7.86 -13.12
C THR A 91 -8.46 9.12 -12.34
N LEU A 92 -7.95 8.98 -11.10
CA LEU A 92 -7.50 10.14 -10.31
C LEU A 92 -6.38 10.89 -11.01
N LEU A 93 -5.35 10.19 -11.50
CA LEU A 93 -4.24 10.83 -12.21
C LEU A 93 -4.72 11.54 -13.48
N ALA A 94 -5.66 10.94 -14.24
CA ALA A 94 -6.24 11.57 -15.42
C ALA A 94 -7.07 12.81 -15.07
N GLN A 95 -7.86 12.76 -13.98
CA GLN A 95 -8.62 13.91 -13.49
C GLN A 95 -7.72 15.05 -13.01
N GLY A 96 -6.59 14.73 -12.37
CA GLY A 96 -5.58 15.71 -11.98
C GLY A 96 -4.96 16.42 -13.15
N HIS A 97 -4.75 15.73 -14.27
CA HIS A 97 -4.24 16.40 -15.47
C HIS A 97 -5.21 17.46 -16.03
N ALA A 98 -6.52 17.29 -15.80
CA ALA A 98 -7.56 18.14 -16.35
C ALA A 98 -8.08 19.22 -15.38
N GLY A 99 -7.59 19.29 -14.13
CA GLY A 99 -8.18 20.12 -13.08
C GLY A 99 -7.17 20.71 -12.10
N THR A 100 -7.67 21.40 -11.08
CA THR A 100 -6.85 22.16 -10.10
C THR A 100 -6.47 21.38 -8.84
N ALA A 101 -7.06 20.20 -8.60
CA ALA A 101 -6.79 19.34 -7.43
C ALA A 101 -5.64 18.34 -7.68
N THR A 102 -4.57 18.78 -8.36
CA THR A 102 -3.52 17.90 -8.89
C THR A 102 -2.77 17.13 -7.81
N LEU A 103 -2.39 17.80 -6.72
CA LEU A 103 -1.70 17.19 -5.57
C LEU A 103 -2.57 16.15 -4.87
N ASP A 104 -3.82 16.49 -4.55
CA ASP A 104 -4.73 15.60 -3.83
C ASP A 104 -5.00 14.31 -4.60
N PHE A 105 -5.19 14.41 -5.92
CA PHE A 105 -5.36 13.26 -6.78
C PHE A 105 -4.10 12.40 -6.87
N TRP A 106 -2.92 13.02 -6.95
CA TRP A 106 -1.66 12.29 -6.95
C TRP A 106 -1.41 11.54 -5.63
N LEU A 107 -1.63 12.20 -4.47
CA LEU A 107 -1.47 11.61 -3.14
C LEU A 107 -2.36 10.38 -2.95
N ARG A 108 -3.63 10.50 -3.33
CA ARG A 108 -4.59 9.40 -3.25
C ARG A 108 -4.26 8.29 -4.24
N ALA A 109 -3.88 8.64 -5.48
CA ALA A 109 -3.46 7.64 -6.46
C ALA A 109 -2.23 6.84 -5.98
N ALA A 110 -1.30 7.47 -5.26
CA ALA A 110 -0.16 6.78 -4.65
C ALA A 110 -0.61 5.69 -3.68
N TYR A 111 -1.53 6.03 -2.75
CA TYR A 111 -2.12 5.04 -1.84
C TYR A 111 -2.77 3.88 -2.62
N LEU A 112 -3.63 4.19 -3.59
CA LEU A 112 -4.35 3.18 -4.38
C LEU A 112 -3.40 2.24 -5.14
N LEU A 113 -2.31 2.77 -5.71
CA LEU A 113 -1.35 1.95 -6.44
C LEU A 113 -0.64 0.94 -5.54
N PHE A 114 -0.27 1.34 -4.32
CA PHE A 114 0.30 0.40 -3.35
C PHE A 114 -0.75 -0.60 -2.84
N GLN A 115 -2.03 -0.24 -2.76
CA GLN A 115 -3.11 -1.20 -2.46
C GLN A 115 -3.37 -2.21 -3.60
N ALA A 116 -2.94 -1.91 -4.83
CA ALA A 116 -3.21 -2.72 -6.03
C ALA A 116 -1.96 -3.07 -6.85
N PRO A 117 -0.94 -3.71 -6.26
CA PRO A 117 0.25 -4.11 -7.01
C PRO A 117 -0.14 -5.14 -8.07
N ARG A 118 0.22 -4.89 -9.34
CA ARG A 118 -0.15 -5.78 -10.46
C ARG A 118 0.70 -7.05 -10.53
N LYS A 119 1.91 -7.03 -9.97
CA LYS A 119 2.87 -8.15 -9.96
C LYS A 119 3.33 -8.44 -8.54
N LYS A 120 3.75 -9.68 -8.28
CA LYS A 120 4.29 -10.09 -6.97
C LYS A 120 5.71 -9.58 -6.72
N ARG A 121 6.55 -9.50 -7.75
CA ARG A 121 7.95 -9.03 -7.67
C ARG A 121 8.12 -7.74 -8.47
N GLY A 122 8.92 -6.82 -7.94
CA GLY A 122 9.26 -5.55 -8.58
C GLY A 122 8.12 -4.53 -8.63
N ALA A 123 6.97 -4.82 -7.99
CA ALA A 123 5.84 -3.88 -7.98
C ALA A 123 6.19 -2.58 -7.25
N ASP A 124 6.89 -2.65 -6.13
CA ASP A 124 7.34 -1.45 -5.39
C ASP A 124 8.15 -0.50 -6.27
N ALA A 125 9.27 -0.97 -6.83
CA ALA A 125 10.09 -0.17 -7.75
C ALA A 125 9.28 0.37 -8.94
N THR A 126 8.42 -0.46 -9.54
CA THR A 126 7.56 -0.04 -10.67
C THR A 126 6.61 1.08 -10.26
N ILE A 127 5.94 0.95 -9.10
CA ILE A 127 4.99 1.94 -8.60
C ILE A 127 5.72 3.24 -8.25
N ARG A 128 6.88 3.17 -7.57
CA ARG A 128 7.68 4.36 -7.22
C ARG A 128 8.12 5.12 -8.47
N THR A 129 8.71 4.44 -9.45
CA THR A 129 9.15 5.06 -10.71
C THR A 129 7.96 5.69 -11.45
N PHE A 130 6.84 4.98 -11.55
CA PHE A 130 5.64 5.50 -12.18
C PHE A 130 5.08 6.72 -11.45
N LEU A 131 4.99 6.69 -10.12
CA LEU A 131 4.48 7.81 -9.32
C LEU A 131 5.32 9.07 -9.44
N ILE A 132 6.66 8.91 -9.45
CA ILE A 132 7.58 10.02 -9.68
C ILE A 132 7.35 10.64 -11.05
N ALA A 133 7.28 9.82 -12.11
CA ALA A 133 7.07 10.32 -13.47
C ALA A 133 5.68 10.99 -13.63
N ALA A 134 4.62 10.33 -13.17
CA ALA A 134 3.26 10.87 -13.24
C ALA A 134 3.13 12.17 -12.43
N GLY A 135 3.72 12.21 -11.23
CA GLY A 135 3.70 13.40 -10.39
C GLY A 135 4.52 14.55 -10.97
N ALA A 136 5.68 14.28 -11.56
CA ALA A 136 6.46 15.32 -12.25
C ALA A 136 5.67 15.98 -13.40
N CYS A 137 4.89 15.20 -14.14
CA CYS A 137 4.00 15.74 -15.17
C CYS A 137 2.79 16.48 -14.60
N LEU A 138 2.20 16.02 -13.50
CA LEU A 138 0.96 16.57 -12.94
C LEU A 138 1.18 17.80 -12.05
N LEU A 139 2.31 17.84 -11.35
CA LEU A 139 2.58 18.82 -10.31
C LEU A 139 3.57 19.89 -10.78
N GLU A 140 4.18 19.71 -11.96
CA GLU A 140 5.20 20.60 -12.54
C GLU A 140 6.48 20.73 -11.68
N TYR A 141 6.66 19.83 -10.72
CA TYR A 141 7.89 19.66 -9.94
C TYR A 141 8.10 18.18 -9.62
N LEU A 142 9.31 17.80 -9.22
CA LEU A 142 9.63 16.42 -8.83
C LEU A 142 9.06 16.12 -7.42
N PRO A 143 8.00 15.31 -7.26
CA PRO A 143 7.49 15.01 -5.94
C PRO A 143 8.43 14.10 -5.15
N ARG A 144 8.36 14.18 -3.83
CA ARG A 144 9.13 13.32 -2.93
C ARG A 144 8.32 12.09 -2.54
N LEU A 145 8.94 10.93 -2.54
CA LEU A 145 8.37 9.74 -1.90
C LEU A 145 8.98 9.56 -0.52
N ILE A 146 8.15 9.15 0.43
CA ILE A 146 8.60 8.79 1.78
C ILE A 146 9.35 7.44 1.76
N HIS A 147 10.26 7.26 2.72
CA HIS A 147 10.89 5.96 2.95
C HIS A 147 9.82 4.95 3.37
N ASP A 148 9.98 3.68 2.96
CA ASP A 148 9.03 2.61 3.29
C ASP A 148 7.56 2.89 2.89
N ILE A 149 7.33 3.74 1.88
CA ILE A 149 5.98 4.15 1.42
C ILE A 149 5.04 2.98 1.14
N ASP A 150 5.53 1.86 0.60
CA ASP A 150 4.74 0.66 0.36
C ASP A 150 4.25 0.04 1.67
N LEU A 151 5.13 -0.09 2.65
CA LEU A 151 4.79 -0.59 3.98
C LEU A 151 3.82 0.35 4.70
N LEU A 152 4.02 1.66 4.60
CA LEU A 152 3.11 2.66 5.17
C LEU A 152 1.71 2.54 4.57
N ALA A 153 1.59 2.41 3.25
CA ALA A 153 0.31 2.17 2.59
C ALA A 153 -0.36 0.88 3.11
N TYR A 154 0.39 -0.17 3.40
CA TYR A 154 -0.18 -1.42 3.92
C TYR A 154 -0.70 -1.31 5.34
N VAL A 155 -0.06 -0.52 6.20
CA VAL A 155 -0.36 -0.47 7.64
C VAL A 155 -1.24 0.70 8.06
N GLN A 156 -1.36 1.74 7.23
CA GLN A 156 -2.14 2.95 7.53
C GLN A 156 -3.52 2.95 6.84
N THR A 157 -4.40 3.85 7.30
CA THR A 157 -5.59 4.25 6.52
C THR A 157 -5.18 5.14 5.34
N GLU A 158 -6.08 5.30 4.36
CA GLU A 158 -5.88 6.25 3.25
C GLU A 158 -5.60 7.68 3.77
N ALA A 159 -6.37 8.14 4.76
CA ALA A 159 -6.21 9.49 5.33
C ALA A 159 -4.84 9.69 5.96
N GLN A 160 -4.41 8.75 6.83
CA GLN A 160 -3.09 8.81 7.47
C GLN A 160 -1.95 8.83 6.45
N PHE A 161 -2.03 7.97 5.44
CA PHE A 161 -1.03 7.91 4.37
C PHE A 161 -0.98 9.21 3.56
N VAL A 162 -2.14 9.77 3.20
CA VAL A 162 -2.24 11.01 2.43
C VAL A 162 -1.68 12.19 3.22
N ASP A 163 -1.99 12.28 4.52
CA ASP A 163 -1.49 13.35 5.39
C ASP A 163 0.03 13.29 5.56
N GLU A 164 0.59 12.09 5.74
CA GLU A 164 2.04 11.91 5.85
C GLU A 164 2.76 12.24 4.53
N LEU A 165 2.24 11.77 3.40
CA LEU A 165 2.83 12.04 2.09
C LEU A 165 2.69 13.52 1.69
N ARG A 166 1.61 14.20 2.11
CA ARG A 166 1.43 15.65 1.95
C ARG A 166 2.48 16.42 2.75
N THR A 167 2.65 16.07 4.03
CA THR A 167 3.68 16.67 4.89
C THR A 167 5.06 16.56 4.25
N ALA A 168 5.36 15.45 3.59
CA ALA A 168 6.61 15.26 2.86
C ALA A 168 6.75 16.15 1.61
N GLN A 169 5.64 16.52 0.95
CA GLN A 169 5.67 17.50 -0.15
C GLN A 169 5.88 18.92 0.37
N ASP A 170 5.15 19.31 1.42
CA ASP A 170 5.24 20.67 1.99
C ASP A 170 6.66 20.97 2.52
N SER A 171 7.29 19.97 3.14
CA SER A 171 8.68 20.07 3.60
C SER A 171 9.69 20.21 2.46
N ALA A 172 9.36 19.73 1.26
CA ALA A 172 10.24 19.83 0.09
C ALA A 172 10.11 21.20 -0.60
N GLY A 173 8.91 21.80 -0.59
CA GLY A 173 8.67 23.13 -1.15
C GLY A 173 9.34 24.27 -0.37
N SER A 174 9.70 24.04 0.90
CA SER A 174 10.38 25.04 1.75
C SER A 174 11.90 25.13 1.53
N LEU A 175 12.45 24.34 0.61
CA LEU A 175 13.89 24.31 0.29
C LEU A 175 14.26 25.00 -1.04
N LEU A 176 13.28 25.65 -1.69
CA LEU A 176 13.44 26.47 -2.90
C LEU A 176 13.09 27.93 -2.58
#